data_AF-A0AAD9PRY1-F1
#
_entry.id   AF-A0AAD9PRY1-F1
#
_cell.length_a   1.000
_cell.length_b   1.000
_cell.length_c   1.000
_cell.angle_alpha   90.00
_cell.angle_beta   90.00
_cell.angle_gamma   90.00
#
_symmetry.space_group_name_H-M   'P 1'
#
loop_
_entity.id
_entity.type
_entity.pdbx_description
1 polymer ?
#
loop_
_entity_poly.entity_id
_entity_poly.type
_entity_poly.pdbx_seq_one_letter_code
_entity_poly.pdbx_strand_id
1 'polypeptide(L)'
;MATTTASPRTPASSERIGAASPTKMSREQEKDELQHLNSRLAVYIDRVNALEESNNKLTAEITLTKSRTRTEVESVKNSFESELADARRLLDETAKEKAREQMENRKNASVADEFKKKFEKEVAAHKKTEDELKASHRKLSEKEAQLSVVNKEARSLESVLEELKKECQELKDSLESAKYALEQETLSRVDLENKLQSKDEELNFKKEMYNKEILDIRSQLKTVETQHIKIASDTKSRYEGMLNEKLQELRDLYDTEARKYRDETDSLYSSKYDELHKMSSKDLEELTLVREERRTLSITVENLRSELNQLKSKNDTLMLRIEDLEKLRASDQESADQAISSRDKQIRELRKRMDSALRDYEDLMGVKTALDIEISTYRKMLEGEESRLNITPPASPVFGSSMKPSRRSVKRVRTEEESTGTKYSHQGYIQIKEANADGKYIKLFNSGSQDFSLGGWLLERSVDGDPAIVYKFTPKYVLKSGSYVTVSSGVLIIVWASQGGGQHKPPTDLVFRQKASWGVGRETRTLLKDADGQEAASAWSEEVSIVRTDETDSRPVMYAKSDGETGKGCLIQ
;
A
#
# COMPACT_ATOMS: atom_id res chain seq x y z
N MET A 1 -68.54 102.36 147.96
CA MET A 1 -67.79 102.11 149.20
C MET A 1 -67.27 103.48 149.66
N ALA A 2 -67.80 104.07 150.74
CA ALA A 2 -67.40 103.86 152.14
C ALA A 2 -66.17 104.75 152.51
N THR A 3 -66.10 105.51 153.62
CA THR A 3 -67.04 105.73 154.76
C THR A 3 -66.55 106.92 155.64
N THR A 4 -67.46 107.64 156.34
CA THR A 4 -67.27 108.32 157.69
C THR A 4 -66.21 109.47 157.85
N THR A 5 -66.22 110.45 158.79
CA THR A 5 -67.16 110.95 159.85
C THR A 5 -66.77 112.34 160.46
N ALA A 6 -67.78 113.13 160.87
CA ALA A 6 -67.97 113.84 162.18
C ALA A 6 -67.10 115.01 162.76
N SER A 7 -67.73 116.21 162.90
CA SER A 7 -68.21 116.85 164.17
C SER A 7 -67.25 117.57 165.21
N PRO A 8 -67.73 118.28 166.30
CA PRO A 8 -67.31 119.69 166.58
C PRO A 8 -67.19 120.18 168.08
N ARG A 9 -67.18 121.53 168.29
CA ARG A 9 -67.84 122.36 169.39
C ARG A 9 -67.24 122.64 170.81
N THR A 10 -67.16 123.95 171.17
CA THR A 10 -67.47 124.65 172.50
C THR A 10 -66.62 124.35 173.77
N PRO A 11 -66.68 125.09 174.95
CA PRO A 11 -67.59 126.14 175.53
C PRO A 11 -66.93 127.56 175.72
N ALA A 12 -67.43 128.66 176.37
CA ALA A 12 -68.53 129.07 177.32
C ALA A 12 -68.29 128.84 178.85
N SER A 13 -68.60 129.69 179.87
CA SER A 13 -69.12 131.09 180.11
C SER A 13 -68.56 131.64 181.48
N SER A 14 -69.05 132.59 182.34
CA SER A 14 -70.25 133.46 182.50
C SER A 14 -70.10 134.58 183.60
N GLU A 15 -71.02 135.56 183.65
CA GLU A 15 -71.54 136.38 184.83
C GLU A 15 -70.65 137.32 185.74
N ARG A 16 -71.16 138.18 186.68
CA ARG A 16 -72.26 139.22 186.75
C ARG A 16 -72.30 139.97 188.14
N ILE A 17 -73.07 141.08 188.27
CA ILE A 17 -73.57 141.77 189.54
C ILE A 17 -72.52 142.61 190.33
N GLY A 18 -72.81 143.71 191.06
CA GLY A 18 -73.98 144.64 191.11
C GLY A 18 -74.22 145.43 192.44
N ALA A 19 -74.67 146.70 192.32
CA ALA A 19 -75.49 147.53 193.24
C ALA A 19 -74.95 148.32 194.49
N ALA A 20 -75.46 149.56 194.62
CA ALA A 20 -75.88 150.35 195.82
C ALA A 20 -74.92 151.29 196.62
N SER A 21 -75.49 152.43 197.02
CA SER A 21 -74.97 153.58 197.83
C SER A 21 -75.23 153.37 199.36
N PRO A 22 -75.00 154.31 200.35
CA PRO A 22 -74.81 155.78 200.26
C PRO A 22 -73.88 156.50 201.30
N THR A 23 -73.79 157.85 201.17
CA THR A 23 -73.59 158.89 202.23
C THR A 23 -72.18 159.46 202.51
N LYS A 24 -71.99 160.73 202.11
CA LYS A 24 -71.10 161.79 202.68
C LYS A 24 -69.65 161.41 203.06
N MET A 25 -68.73 161.58 202.10
CA MET A 25 -67.30 161.86 202.33
C MET A 25 -66.96 163.30 201.91
N SER A 26 -65.82 163.85 202.33
CA SER A 26 -65.48 165.27 202.09
C SER A 26 -64.83 165.53 200.74
N ARG A 27 -65.09 166.72 200.19
CA ARG A 27 -64.81 167.15 198.80
C ARG A 27 -63.32 167.19 198.41
N GLU A 28 -62.41 167.19 199.38
CA GLU A 28 -60.96 167.10 199.13
C GLU A 28 -60.53 165.73 198.58
N GLN A 29 -61.06 164.63 199.12
CA GLN A 29 -60.49 163.29 198.92
C GLN A 29 -60.85 162.67 197.56
N GLU A 30 -61.98 163.07 196.98
CA GLU A 30 -62.52 162.57 195.70
C GLU A 30 -61.65 162.97 194.49
N LYS A 31 -60.80 164.00 194.64
CA LYS A 31 -59.95 164.54 193.58
C LYS A 31 -58.71 163.68 193.30
N ASP A 32 -58.05 163.18 194.33
CA ASP A 32 -56.75 162.50 194.20
C ASP A 32 -56.92 161.06 193.65
N GLU A 33 -58.02 160.38 194.00
CA GLU A 33 -58.35 159.07 193.42
C GLU A 33 -58.61 159.15 191.90
N LEU A 34 -59.32 160.20 191.44
CA LEU A 34 -59.56 160.45 190.01
C LEU A 34 -58.27 160.68 189.22
N GLN A 35 -57.26 161.30 189.83
CA GLN A 35 -55.97 161.52 189.16
C GLN A 35 -55.19 160.21 189.02
N HIS A 36 -55.14 159.39 190.07
CA HIS A 36 -54.48 158.07 190.01
C HIS A 36 -55.18 157.10 189.03
N LEU A 37 -56.52 157.14 188.95
CA LEU A 37 -57.29 156.33 188.01
C LEU A 37 -56.99 156.70 186.54
N ASN A 38 -56.90 158.00 186.23
CA ASN A 38 -56.55 158.49 184.90
C ASN A 38 -55.15 158.05 184.45
N SER A 39 -54.15 158.15 185.32
CA SER A 39 -52.78 157.67 185.01
C SER A 39 -52.75 156.18 184.65
N ARG A 40 -53.60 155.35 185.29
CA ARG A 40 -53.68 153.92 184.98
C ARG A 40 -54.46 153.62 183.69
N LEU A 41 -55.41 154.48 183.32
CA LEU A 41 -56.11 154.42 182.03
C LEU A 41 -55.19 154.74 180.85
N ALA A 42 -54.33 155.76 180.97
CA ALA A 42 -53.38 156.14 179.92
C ALA A 42 -52.45 154.97 179.52
N VAL A 43 -51.81 154.32 180.51
CA VAL A 43 -50.94 153.15 180.29
C VAL A 43 -51.69 151.98 179.62
N TYR A 44 -52.99 151.83 179.90
CA TYR A 44 -53.82 150.80 179.28
C TYR A 44 -54.16 151.16 177.82
N ILE A 45 -54.45 152.42 177.53
CA ILE A 45 -54.70 152.94 176.17
C ILE A 45 -53.43 152.79 175.31
N ASP A 46 -52.26 153.20 175.81
CA ASP A 46 -50.98 153.03 175.09
C ASP A 46 -50.68 151.55 174.80
N ARG A 47 -51.00 150.65 175.74
CA ARG A 47 -50.86 149.21 175.54
C ARG A 47 -51.84 148.65 174.52
N VAL A 48 -53.08 149.14 174.47
CA VAL A 48 -54.07 148.77 173.44
C VAL A 48 -53.63 149.30 172.08
N ASN A 49 -53.25 150.57 171.96
CA ASN A 49 -52.74 151.17 170.72
C ASN A 49 -51.55 150.37 170.15
N ALA A 50 -50.58 149.98 171.00
CA ALA A 50 -49.46 149.15 170.59
C ALA A 50 -49.88 147.73 170.14
N LEU A 51 -50.92 147.15 170.73
CA LEU A 51 -51.48 145.85 170.33
C LEU A 51 -52.32 145.95 169.04
N GLU A 52 -53.04 147.05 168.82
CA GLU A 52 -53.76 147.33 167.57
C GLU A 52 -52.80 147.61 166.42
N GLU A 53 -51.76 148.39 166.64
CA GLU A 53 -50.72 148.62 165.65
C GLU A 53 -49.97 147.31 165.32
N SER A 54 -49.71 146.46 166.32
CA SER A 54 -49.15 145.11 166.12
C SER A 54 -50.12 144.19 165.36
N ASN A 55 -51.43 144.23 165.64
CA ASN A 55 -52.44 143.46 164.92
C ASN A 55 -52.60 143.93 163.47
N ASN A 56 -52.51 145.24 163.22
CA ASN A 56 -52.54 145.81 161.87
C ASN A 56 -51.29 145.39 161.08
N LYS A 57 -50.10 145.42 161.69
CA LYS A 57 -48.85 144.89 161.11
C LYS A 57 -48.98 143.40 160.78
N LEU A 58 -49.44 142.57 161.72
CA LEU A 58 -49.68 141.14 161.50
C LEU A 58 -50.75 140.88 160.43
N THR A 59 -51.81 141.69 160.35
CA THR A 59 -52.86 141.53 159.33
C THR A 59 -52.36 141.93 157.93
N ALA A 60 -51.52 142.97 157.84
CA ALA A 60 -50.83 143.33 156.60
C ALA A 60 -49.84 142.23 156.17
N GLU A 61 -49.07 141.67 157.10
CA GLU A 61 -48.16 140.56 156.84
C GLU A 61 -48.91 139.26 156.46
N ILE A 62 -50.04 138.96 157.07
CA ILE A 62 -50.92 137.83 156.72
C ILE A 62 -51.55 138.02 155.33
N THR A 63 -51.95 139.24 154.96
CA THR A 63 -52.51 139.50 153.62
C THR A 63 -51.43 139.51 152.54
N LEU A 64 -50.23 140.03 152.83
CA LEU A 64 -49.06 139.98 151.96
C LEU A 64 -48.52 138.56 151.77
N THR A 65 -48.46 137.75 152.83
CA THR A 65 -48.05 136.35 152.72
C THR A 65 -49.09 135.52 151.99
N LYS A 66 -50.40 135.74 152.23
CA LYS A 66 -51.46 135.08 151.45
C LYS A 66 -51.44 135.45 149.98
N SER A 67 -51.24 136.73 149.64
CA SER A 67 -51.13 137.15 148.24
C SER A 67 -49.86 136.59 147.59
N ARG A 68 -48.71 136.63 148.28
CA ARG A 68 -47.45 136.03 147.81
C ARG A 68 -47.58 134.52 147.58
N THR A 69 -48.07 133.75 148.56
CA THR A 69 -48.25 132.30 148.38
C THR A 69 -49.27 131.98 147.30
N ARG A 70 -50.29 132.83 147.11
CA ARG A 70 -51.24 132.69 146.00
C ARG A 70 -50.55 132.91 144.66
N THR A 71 -49.76 133.99 144.49
CA THR A 71 -49.06 134.24 143.23
C THR A 71 -47.95 133.22 142.95
N GLU A 72 -47.32 132.68 144.00
CA GLU A 72 -46.37 131.57 143.89
C GLU A 72 -47.07 130.27 143.42
N VAL A 73 -48.22 129.93 144.00
CA VAL A 73 -49.03 128.77 143.57
C VAL A 73 -49.61 128.96 142.16
N GLU A 74 -50.08 130.17 141.82
CA GLU A 74 -50.56 130.50 140.47
C GLU A 74 -49.40 130.47 139.46
N SER A 75 -48.20 130.92 139.82
CA SER A 75 -46.99 130.81 138.98
C SER A 75 -46.55 129.37 138.76
N VAL A 76 -46.53 128.53 139.81
CA VAL A 76 -46.17 127.09 139.71
C VAL A 76 -47.25 126.30 138.96
N LYS A 77 -48.53 126.65 139.12
CA LYS A 77 -49.62 126.11 138.30
C LYS A 77 -49.40 126.46 136.83
N ASN A 78 -49.09 127.72 136.52
CA ASN A 78 -48.88 128.17 135.14
C ASN A 78 -47.63 127.51 134.51
N SER A 79 -46.55 127.28 135.27
CA SER A 79 -45.39 126.54 134.75
C SER A 79 -45.72 125.07 134.48
N PHE A 80 -46.41 124.38 135.39
CA PHE A 80 -46.85 122.99 135.13
C PHE A 80 -47.88 122.88 134.00
N GLU A 81 -48.77 123.86 133.83
CA GLU A 81 -49.70 123.89 132.69
C GLU A 81 -48.98 124.17 131.36
N SER A 82 -47.89 124.95 131.37
CA SER A 82 -47.00 125.11 130.21
C SER A 82 -46.25 123.80 129.91
N GLU A 83 -45.59 123.21 130.91
CA GLU A 83 -44.86 121.94 130.76
C GLU A 83 -45.77 120.80 130.25
N LEU A 84 -47.02 120.74 130.73
CA LEU A 84 -48.03 119.79 130.24
C LEU A 84 -48.51 120.12 128.82
N ALA A 85 -48.55 121.39 128.42
CA ALA A 85 -48.86 121.78 127.04
C ALA A 85 -47.71 121.41 126.08
N ASP A 86 -46.47 121.69 126.47
CA ASP A 86 -45.28 121.35 125.68
C ASP A 86 -45.05 119.83 125.60
N ALA A 87 -45.27 119.09 126.69
CA ALA A 87 -45.22 117.62 126.69
C ALA A 87 -46.31 116.99 125.80
N ARG A 88 -47.53 117.55 125.80
CA ARG A 88 -48.60 117.13 124.87
C ARG A 88 -48.24 117.45 123.42
N ARG A 89 -47.75 118.66 123.14
CA ARG A 89 -47.29 119.07 121.82
C ARG A 89 -46.19 118.14 121.30
N LEU A 90 -45.20 117.80 122.13
CA LEU A 90 -44.13 116.89 121.75
C LEU A 90 -44.63 115.45 121.54
N LEU A 91 -45.64 115.00 122.29
CA LEU A 91 -46.31 113.72 122.06
C LEU A 91 -47.07 113.71 120.72
N ASP A 92 -47.82 114.77 120.40
CA ASP A 92 -48.53 114.90 119.12
C ASP A 92 -47.56 115.04 117.93
N GLU A 93 -46.45 115.76 118.11
CA GLU A 93 -45.40 115.95 117.11
C GLU A 93 -44.65 114.63 116.84
N THR A 94 -44.20 113.92 117.88
CA THR A 94 -43.57 112.59 117.73
C THR A 94 -44.55 111.51 117.24
N ALA A 95 -45.84 111.59 117.58
CA ALA A 95 -46.87 110.71 117.02
C ALA A 95 -47.08 110.96 115.52
N LYS A 96 -47.05 112.22 115.09
CA LYS A 96 -47.12 112.63 113.68
C LYS A 96 -45.87 112.23 112.89
N GLU A 97 -44.67 112.35 113.49
CA GLU A 97 -43.42 111.85 112.90
C GLU A 97 -43.44 110.32 112.76
N LYS A 98 -43.78 109.59 113.82
CA LYS A 98 -43.95 108.13 113.80
C LYS A 98 -44.97 107.67 112.76
N ALA A 99 -46.09 108.39 112.59
CA ALA A 99 -47.07 108.10 111.55
C ALA A 99 -46.50 108.35 110.14
N ARG A 100 -45.71 109.42 109.95
CA ARG A 100 -45.00 109.70 108.70
C ARG A 100 -43.96 108.62 108.38
N GLU A 101 -43.12 108.25 109.33
CA GLU A 101 -42.13 107.17 109.18
C GLU A 101 -42.80 105.82 108.87
N GLN A 102 -43.91 105.49 109.53
CA GLN A 102 -44.67 104.26 109.22
C GLN A 102 -45.23 104.29 107.79
N MET A 103 -45.67 105.44 107.29
CA MET A 103 -46.15 105.59 105.91
C MET A 103 -44.99 105.55 104.89
N GLU A 104 -43.84 106.14 105.19
CA GLU A 104 -42.65 106.02 104.33
C GLU A 104 -42.06 104.61 104.35
N ASN A 105 -42.04 103.92 105.50
CA ASN A 105 -41.60 102.52 105.58
C ASN A 105 -42.55 101.59 104.81
N ARG A 106 -43.89 101.78 104.91
CA ARG A 106 -44.88 101.07 104.07
C ARG A 106 -44.67 101.34 102.58
N LYS A 107 -44.40 102.59 102.19
CA LYS A 107 -44.10 102.98 100.80
C LYS A 107 -42.81 102.30 100.32
N ASN A 108 -41.75 102.33 101.12
CA ASN A 108 -40.45 101.73 100.80
C ASN A 108 -40.54 100.20 100.71
N ALA A 109 -41.33 99.55 101.57
CA ALA A 109 -41.63 98.12 101.48
C ALA A 109 -42.39 97.77 100.18
N SER A 110 -43.42 98.56 99.81
CA SER A 110 -44.14 98.38 98.54
C SER A 110 -43.20 98.54 97.33
N VAL A 111 -42.31 99.53 97.36
CA VAL A 111 -41.31 99.76 96.31
C VAL A 111 -40.27 98.64 96.26
N ALA A 112 -39.85 98.10 97.41
CA ALA A 112 -38.95 96.95 97.48
C ALA A 112 -39.61 95.68 96.92
N ASP A 113 -40.88 95.41 97.23
CA ASP A 113 -41.65 94.30 96.65
C ASP A 113 -41.84 94.47 95.13
N GLU A 114 -42.06 95.69 94.65
CA GLU A 114 -42.08 95.98 93.22
C GLU A 114 -40.72 95.70 92.54
N PHE A 115 -39.62 96.18 93.12
CA PHE A 115 -38.28 95.90 92.58
C PHE A 115 -37.92 94.43 92.64
N LYS A 116 -38.32 93.72 93.70
CA LYS A 116 -38.17 92.27 93.82
C LYS A 116 -38.94 91.53 92.72
N LYS A 117 -40.22 91.86 92.50
CA LYS A 117 -41.03 91.29 91.41
C LYS A 117 -40.44 91.59 90.02
N LYS A 118 -39.91 92.80 89.81
CA LYS A 118 -39.19 93.18 88.57
C LYS A 118 -37.92 92.33 88.40
N PHE A 119 -37.12 92.16 89.45
CA PHE A 119 -35.91 91.34 89.44
C PHE A 119 -36.21 89.85 89.21
N GLU A 120 -37.18 89.27 89.91
CA GLU A 120 -37.60 87.87 89.73
C GLU A 120 -38.10 87.60 88.31
N LYS A 121 -38.87 88.53 87.73
CA LYS A 121 -39.30 88.48 86.33
C LYS A 121 -38.10 88.50 85.37
N GLU A 122 -37.13 89.38 85.60
CA GLU A 122 -35.99 89.53 84.67
C GLU A 122 -34.96 88.39 84.82
N VAL A 123 -34.81 87.80 86.01
CA VAL A 123 -34.08 86.54 86.21
C VAL A 123 -34.76 85.38 85.48
N ALA A 124 -36.10 85.31 85.50
CA ALA A 124 -36.84 84.32 84.72
C ALA A 124 -36.71 84.55 83.20
N ALA A 125 -36.70 85.81 82.75
CA ALA A 125 -36.47 86.18 81.36
C ALA A 125 -35.04 85.82 80.90
N HIS A 126 -34.01 86.17 81.68
CA HIS A 126 -32.63 85.81 81.41
C HIS A 126 -32.44 84.29 81.36
N LYS A 127 -32.99 83.54 82.33
CA LYS A 127 -32.90 82.08 82.31
C LYS A 127 -33.54 81.49 81.05
N LYS A 128 -34.69 82.03 80.62
CA LYS A 128 -35.33 81.60 79.37
C LYS A 128 -34.43 81.84 78.16
N THR A 129 -33.87 83.05 77.99
CA THR A 129 -33.00 83.35 76.85
C THR A 129 -31.67 82.59 76.89
N GLU A 130 -31.15 82.31 78.09
CA GLU A 130 -29.96 81.47 78.31
C GLU A 130 -30.21 80.00 77.92
N ASP A 131 -31.38 79.45 78.25
CA ASP A 131 -31.76 78.09 77.86
C ASP A 131 -32.11 78.00 76.36
N GLU A 132 -32.70 79.04 75.77
CA GLU A 132 -32.90 79.18 74.30
C GLU A 132 -31.55 79.30 73.56
N LEU A 133 -30.57 80.02 74.12
CA LEU A 133 -29.21 80.12 73.59
C LEU A 133 -28.49 78.76 73.63
N LYS A 134 -28.54 78.04 74.77
CA LYS A 134 -28.00 76.67 74.89
C LYS A 134 -28.64 75.71 73.89
N ALA A 135 -29.96 75.78 73.71
CA ALA A 135 -30.68 74.95 72.74
C ALA A 135 -30.26 75.28 71.29
N SER A 136 -30.03 76.56 70.98
CA SER A 136 -29.57 77.02 69.67
C SER A 136 -28.12 76.61 69.40
N HIS A 137 -27.24 76.70 70.39
CA HIS A 137 -25.84 76.28 70.27
C HIS A 137 -25.71 74.74 70.10
N ARG A 138 -26.56 73.95 70.77
CA ARG A 138 -26.65 72.49 70.52
C ARG A 138 -27.05 72.18 69.08
N LYS A 139 -28.06 72.87 68.53
CA LYS A 139 -28.49 72.72 67.13
C LYS A 139 -27.39 73.14 66.15
N LEU A 140 -26.64 74.20 66.46
CA LEU A 140 -25.50 74.63 65.65
C LEU A 140 -24.44 73.52 65.60
N SER A 141 -24.00 73.02 66.76
CA SER A 141 -23.00 71.96 66.85
C SER A 141 -23.44 70.65 66.18
N GLU A 142 -24.72 70.29 66.26
CA GLU A 142 -25.30 69.16 65.53
C GLU A 142 -25.20 69.35 64.00
N LYS A 143 -25.49 70.57 63.51
CA LYS A 143 -25.40 70.90 62.07
C LYS A 143 -23.95 71.02 61.58
N GLU A 144 -23.04 71.53 62.40
CA GLU A 144 -21.60 71.54 62.13
C GLU A 144 -21.05 70.10 62.03
N ALA A 145 -21.48 69.20 62.92
CA ALA A 145 -21.13 67.78 62.85
C ALA A 145 -21.68 67.10 61.58
N GLN A 146 -22.95 67.34 61.24
CA GLN A 146 -23.56 66.81 60.01
C GLN A 146 -22.86 67.35 58.75
N LEU A 147 -22.53 68.64 58.69
CA LEU A 147 -21.73 69.23 57.62
C LEU A 147 -20.31 68.63 57.57
N SER A 148 -19.69 68.31 58.72
CA SER A 148 -18.38 67.65 58.76
C SER A 148 -18.41 66.23 58.18
N VAL A 149 -19.51 65.49 58.37
CA VAL A 149 -19.71 64.15 57.78
C VAL A 149 -19.92 64.27 56.27
N VAL A 150 -20.90 65.07 55.83
CA VAL A 150 -21.22 65.24 54.40
C VAL A 150 -20.01 65.78 53.60
N ASN A 151 -19.20 66.68 54.16
CA ASN A 151 -17.97 67.15 53.51
C ASN A 151 -16.86 66.08 53.40
N LYS A 152 -16.86 65.06 54.27
CA LYS A 152 -15.95 63.91 54.14
C LYS A 152 -16.45 62.93 53.08
N GLU A 153 -17.74 62.66 53.09
CA GLU A 153 -18.41 61.81 52.08
C GLU A 153 -18.21 62.41 50.68
N ALA A 154 -18.49 63.70 50.49
CA ALA A 154 -18.26 64.41 49.24
C ALA A 154 -16.81 64.25 48.73
N ARG A 155 -15.81 64.51 49.58
CA ARG A 155 -14.39 64.34 49.22
C ARG A 155 -14.00 62.89 48.88
N SER A 156 -14.61 61.91 49.55
CA SER A 156 -14.37 60.50 49.22
C SER A 156 -14.98 60.12 47.87
N LEU A 157 -16.15 60.66 47.53
CA LEU A 157 -16.78 60.49 46.22
C LEU A 157 -16.02 61.25 45.12
N GLU A 158 -15.46 62.42 45.42
CA GLU A 158 -14.55 63.15 44.51
C GLU A 158 -13.30 62.33 44.17
N SER A 159 -12.67 61.67 45.16
CA SER A 159 -11.53 60.75 44.92
C SER A 159 -11.92 59.60 44.02
N VAL A 160 -12.99 58.87 44.36
CA VAL A 160 -13.48 57.72 43.59
C VAL A 160 -13.91 58.13 42.17
N LEU A 161 -14.48 59.32 41.98
CA LEU A 161 -14.81 59.84 40.66
C LEU A 161 -13.56 60.19 39.82
N GLU A 162 -12.46 60.63 40.44
CA GLU A 162 -11.21 60.89 39.72
C GLU A 162 -10.45 59.58 39.40
N GLU A 163 -10.48 58.61 40.31
CA GLU A 163 -9.98 57.24 40.09
C GLU A 163 -10.73 56.58 38.93
N LEU A 164 -12.07 56.59 38.94
CA LEU A 164 -12.90 56.07 37.85
C LEU A 164 -12.70 56.81 36.52
N LYS A 165 -12.48 58.14 36.52
CA LYS A 165 -12.10 58.88 35.30
C LYS A 165 -10.78 58.39 34.74
N LYS A 166 -9.78 58.15 35.59
CA LYS A 166 -8.46 57.66 35.20
C LYS A 166 -8.53 56.25 34.62
N GLU A 167 -9.25 55.32 35.27
CA GLU A 167 -9.53 53.99 34.71
C GLU A 167 -10.26 54.08 33.36
N CYS A 168 -11.27 54.94 33.26
CA CYS A 168 -12.00 55.18 32.01
C CYS A 168 -11.14 55.83 30.91
N GLN A 169 -10.00 56.44 31.24
CA GLN A 169 -9.05 56.95 30.26
C GLN A 169 -8.04 55.89 29.86
N GLU A 170 -7.46 55.16 30.81
CA GLU A 170 -6.55 54.04 30.56
C GLU A 170 -7.20 52.95 29.69
N LEU A 171 -8.49 52.67 29.92
CA LEU A 171 -9.28 51.75 29.08
C LEU A 171 -9.53 52.29 27.65
N LYS A 172 -9.67 53.62 27.46
CA LYS A 172 -9.78 54.21 26.11
C LYS A 172 -8.44 54.14 25.39
N ASP A 173 -7.36 54.51 26.06
CA ASP A 173 -6.02 54.54 25.47
C ASP A 173 -5.58 53.11 25.09
N SER A 174 -5.90 52.11 25.93
CA SER A 174 -5.72 50.69 25.61
C SER A 174 -6.62 50.23 24.46
N LEU A 175 -7.86 50.71 24.35
CA LEU A 175 -8.76 50.39 23.24
C LEU A 175 -8.26 51.00 21.92
N GLU A 176 -7.77 52.24 21.95
CA GLU A 176 -7.23 52.93 20.78
C GLU A 176 -5.95 52.25 20.28
N SER A 177 -5.07 51.85 21.20
CA SER A 177 -3.89 51.03 20.89
C SER A 177 -4.26 49.67 20.29
N ALA A 178 -5.30 49.00 20.82
CA ALA A 178 -5.77 47.72 20.29
C ALA A 178 -6.40 47.83 18.89
N LYS A 179 -7.15 48.91 18.61
CA LYS A 179 -7.63 49.22 17.24
C LYS A 179 -6.47 49.43 16.29
N TYR A 180 -5.49 50.25 16.67
CA TYR A 180 -4.34 50.56 15.84
C TYR A 180 -3.50 49.31 15.50
N ALA A 181 -3.32 48.41 16.47
CA ALA A 181 -2.68 47.11 16.23
C ALA A 181 -3.50 46.23 15.26
N LEU A 182 -4.83 46.20 15.39
CA LEU A 182 -5.72 45.49 14.47
C LEU A 182 -5.68 46.09 13.05
N GLU A 183 -5.58 47.41 12.92
CA GLU A 183 -5.42 48.11 11.64
C GLU A 183 -4.06 47.77 10.98
N GLN A 184 -2.98 47.73 11.75
CA GLN A 184 -1.67 47.27 11.26
C GLN A 184 -1.71 45.80 10.81
N GLU A 185 -2.28 44.89 11.59
CA GLU A 185 -2.36 43.47 11.24
C GLU A 185 -3.32 43.20 10.08
N THR A 186 -4.41 43.95 9.94
CA THR A 186 -5.30 43.81 8.77
C THR A 186 -4.67 44.34 7.48
N LEU A 187 -3.87 45.41 7.54
CA LEU A 187 -3.03 45.84 6.44
C LEU A 187 -1.97 44.77 6.10
N SER A 188 -1.23 44.28 7.09
CA SER A 188 -0.24 43.20 6.95
C SER A 188 -0.83 41.95 6.29
N ARG A 189 -2.02 41.52 6.72
CA ARG A 189 -2.76 40.40 6.14
C ARG A 189 -3.08 40.61 4.66
N VAL A 190 -3.62 41.78 4.29
CA VAL A 190 -3.92 42.14 2.88
C VAL A 190 -2.63 42.17 2.04
N ASP A 191 -1.55 42.70 2.61
CA ASP A 191 -0.24 42.76 1.96
C ASP A 191 0.38 41.37 1.74
N LEU A 192 0.04 40.38 2.57
CA LEU A 192 0.42 38.98 2.39
C LEU A 192 -0.52 38.23 1.43
N GLU A 193 -1.83 38.50 1.48
CA GLU A 193 -2.83 37.99 0.52
C GLU A 193 -2.47 38.40 -0.92
N ASN A 194 -2.13 39.68 -1.14
CA ASN A 194 -1.67 40.20 -2.43
C ASN A 194 -0.39 39.51 -2.93
N LYS A 195 0.58 39.28 -2.03
CA LYS A 195 1.85 38.57 -2.35
C LYS A 195 1.60 37.11 -2.67
N LEU A 196 0.66 36.46 -1.98
CA LEU A 196 0.26 35.07 -2.23
C LEU A 196 -0.42 34.92 -3.58
N GLN A 197 -1.41 35.78 -3.90
CA GLN A 197 -2.07 35.80 -5.21
C GLN A 197 -1.05 35.98 -6.34
N SER A 198 -0.14 36.96 -6.22
CA SER A 198 0.92 37.19 -7.21
C SER A 198 1.84 35.96 -7.41
N LYS A 199 2.08 35.17 -6.35
CA LYS A 199 2.86 33.93 -6.44
C LYS A 199 2.07 32.76 -7.03
N ASP A 200 0.77 32.67 -6.78
CA ASP A 200 -0.09 31.70 -7.47
C ASP A 200 -0.24 32.02 -8.97
N GLU A 201 -0.31 33.30 -9.33
CA GLU A 201 -0.30 33.76 -10.73
C GLU A 201 1.03 33.42 -11.42
N GLU A 202 2.18 33.72 -10.80
CA GLU A 202 3.50 33.28 -11.29
C GLU A 202 3.60 31.75 -11.46
N LEU A 203 3.06 31.00 -10.51
CA LEU A 203 3.15 29.54 -10.46
C LEU A 203 2.22 28.89 -11.50
N ASN A 204 1.05 29.47 -11.73
CA ASN A 204 0.13 29.04 -12.79
C ASN A 204 0.65 29.43 -14.19
N PHE A 205 1.25 30.61 -14.35
CA PHE A 205 1.98 30.96 -15.58
C PHE A 205 3.11 29.97 -15.89
N LYS A 206 3.92 29.59 -14.88
CA LYS A 206 4.97 28.56 -15.03
C LYS A 206 4.39 27.19 -15.39
N LYS A 207 3.28 26.75 -14.76
CA LYS A 207 2.57 25.52 -15.16
C LYS A 207 2.13 25.57 -16.63
N GLU A 208 1.54 26.69 -17.06
CA GLU A 208 1.11 26.87 -18.46
C GLU A 208 2.29 26.84 -19.44
N MET A 209 3.40 27.51 -19.10
CA MET A 209 4.63 27.49 -19.89
C MET A 209 5.17 26.05 -20.05
N TYR A 210 5.36 25.33 -18.94
CA TYR A 210 5.82 23.93 -18.98
C TYR A 210 4.83 23.01 -19.71
N ASN A 211 3.51 23.24 -19.59
CA ASN A 211 2.52 22.48 -20.36
C ASN A 211 2.62 22.75 -21.87
N LYS A 212 2.88 24.00 -22.28
CA LYS A 212 3.12 24.37 -23.69
C LYS A 212 4.41 23.72 -24.20
N GLU A 213 5.53 23.82 -23.47
CA GLU A 213 6.79 23.15 -23.80
C GLU A 213 6.63 21.61 -23.93
N ILE A 214 5.90 20.98 -23.00
CA ILE A 214 5.61 19.54 -23.05
C ILE A 214 4.74 19.17 -24.27
N LEU A 215 3.77 20.02 -24.65
CA LEU A 215 2.97 19.83 -25.87
C LEU A 215 3.81 19.98 -27.14
N ASP A 216 4.68 20.99 -27.19
CA ASP A 216 5.57 21.24 -28.33
C ASP A 216 6.57 20.08 -28.50
N ILE A 217 7.22 19.63 -27.42
CA ILE A 217 8.13 18.46 -27.44
C ILE A 217 7.37 17.19 -27.87
N ARG A 218 6.13 16.97 -27.39
CA ARG A 218 5.29 15.85 -27.84
C ARG A 218 4.90 15.97 -29.32
N SER A 219 4.69 17.17 -29.83
CA SER A 219 4.40 17.39 -31.25
C SER A 219 5.63 17.09 -32.13
N GLN A 220 6.82 17.50 -31.69
CA GLN A 220 8.10 17.21 -32.34
C GLN A 220 8.41 15.71 -32.30
N LEU A 221 8.18 15.04 -31.17
CA LEU A 221 8.33 13.60 -31.07
C LEU A 221 7.39 12.87 -32.05
N LYS A 222 6.13 13.33 -32.17
CA LYS A 222 5.15 12.77 -33.12
C LYS A 222 5.52 13.01 -34.58
N THR A 223 6.13 14.16 -34.93
CA THR A 223 6.60 14.38 -36.32
C THR A 223 7.84 13.53 -36.63
N VAL A 224 8.76 13.35 -35.68
CA VAL A 224 9.90 12.42 -35.82
C VAL A 224 9.42 10.96 -35.90
N GLU A 225 8.47 10.55 -35.07
CA GLU A 225 7.88 9.20 -35.08
C GLU A 225 7.19 8.91 -36.42
N THR A 226 6.35 9.83 -36.92
CA THR A 226 5.68 9.66 -38.22
C THR A 226 6.66 9.70 -39.40
N GLN A 227 7.75 10.49 -39.32
CA GLN A 227 8.87 10.40 -40.27
C GLN A 227 9.57 9.04 -40.20
N HIS A 228 9.85 8.51 -39.00
CA HIS A 228 10.51 7.21 -38.83
C HIS A 228 9.64 6.05 -39.33
N ILE A 229 8.33 6.08 -39.04
CA ILE A 229 7.34 5.13 -39.59
C ILE A 229 7.31 5.23 -41.12
N LYS A 230 7.34 6.45 -41.69
CA LYS A 230 7.40 6.63 -43.14
C LYS A 230 8.69 6.07 -43.72
N ILE A 231 9.85 6.34 -43.14
CA ILE A 231 11.14 5.79 -43.60
C ILE A 231 11.14 4.26 -43.51
N ALA A 232 10.59 3.67 -42.44
CA ALA A 232 10.43 2.22 -42.31
C ALA A 232 9.49 1.64 -43.37
N SER A 233 8.39 2.34 -43.70
CA SER A 233 7.45 1.96 -44.76
C SER A 233 8.08 2.08 -46.15
N ASP A 234 8.76 3.18 -46.44
CA ASP A 234 9.42 3.46 -47.73
C ASP A 234 10.59 2.50 -47.97
N THR A 235 11.36 2.15 -46.93
CA THR A 235 12.42 1.12 -47.03
C THR A 235 11.86 -0.28 -47.16
N LYS A 236 10.82 -0.67 -46.39
CA LYS A 236 10.12 -1.95 -46.58
C LYS A 236 9.58 -2.07 -48.01
N SER A 237 8.88 -1.04 -48.50
CA SER A 237 8.34 -0.98 -49.86
C SER A 237 9.43 -1.14 -50.93
N ARG A 238 10.62 -0.54 -50.75
CA ARG A 238 11.78 -0.77 -51.62
C ARG A 238 12.30 -2.21 -51.57
N TYR A 239 12.40 -2.82 -50.39
CA TYR A 239 12.82 -4.23 -50.27
C TYR A 239 11.79 -5.19 -50.88
N GLU A 240 10.50 -4.96 -50.66
CA GLU A 240 9.42 -5.73 -51.30
C GLU A 240 9.41 -5.52 -52.82
N GLY A 241 9.69 -4.30 -53.31
CA GLY A 241 9.88 -3.99 -54.72
C GLY A 241 11.03 -4.77 -55.35
N MET A 242 12.25 -4.66 -54.78
CA MET A 242 13.43 -5.39 -55.26
C MET A 242 13.26 -6.92 -55.15
N LEU A 243 12.60 -7.42 -54.11
CA LEU A 243 12.32 -8.84 -53.97
C LEU A 243 11.33 -9.32 -55.04
N ASN A 244 10.27 -8.56 -55.31
CA ASN A 244 9.32 -8.87 -56.39
C ASN A 244 9.97 -8.78 -57.77
N GLU A 245 10.86 -7.80 -57.99
CA GLU A 245 11.67 -7.67 -59.20
C GLU A 245 12.57 -8.91 -59.39
N LYS A 246 13.32 -9.34 -58.37
CA LYS A 246 14.16 -10.55 -58.47
C LYS A 246 13.38 -11.86 -58.52
N LEU A 247 12.20 -11.94 -57.90
CA LEU A 247 11.28 -13.08 -58.08
C LEU A 247 10.68 -13.10 -59.49
N GLN A 248 10.46 -11.94 -60.12
CA GLN A 248 10.00 -11.87 -61.50
C GLN A 248 11.12 -12.19 -62.49
N GLU A 249 12.34 -11.66 -62.31
CA GLU A 249 13.53 -12.07 -63.08
C GLU A 249 13.75 -13.58 -63.00
N LEU A 250 13.64 -14.19 -61.81
CA LEU A 250 13.75 -15.64 -61.65
C LEU A 250 12.62 -16.40 -62.37
N ARG A 251 11.38 -15.89 -62.34
CA ARG A 251 10.28 -16.46 -63.12
C ARG A 251 10.55 -16.37 -64.61
N ASP A 252 10.95 -15.20 -65.11
CA ASP A 252 11.24 -14.97 -66.53
C ASP A 252 12.44 -15.80 -67.00
N LEU A 253 13.42 -16.05 -66.13
CA LEU A 253 14.52 -17.00 -66.38
C LEU A 253 14.00 -18.45 -66.45
N TYR A 254 13.19 -18.92 -65.50
CA TYR A 254 12.59 -20.26 -65.58
C TYR A 254 11.64 -20.41 -66.78
N ASP A 255 10.89 -19.37 -67.14
CA ASP A 255 10.00 -19.34 -68.30
C ASP A 255 10.79 -19.37 -69.61
N THR A 256 11.93 -18.68 -69.69
CA THR A 256 12.81 -18.73 -70.87
C THR A 256 13.65 -20.00 -70.95
N GLU A 257 14.01 -20.62 -69.82
CA GLU A 257 14.64 -21.94 -69.79
C GLU A 257 13.63 -23.04 -70.15
N ALA A 258 12.40 -22.99 -69.63
CA ALA A 258 11.32 -23.90 -70.00
C ALA A 258 10.78 -23.66 -71.42
N ARG A 259 11.01 -22.49 -72.02
CA ARG A 259 10.85 -22.27 -73.47
C ARG A 259 11.99 -22.94 -74.24
N LYS A 260 13.26 -22.67 -73.89
CA LYS A 260 14.42 -23.35 -74.51
C LYS A 260 14.30 -24.87 -74.49
N TYR A 261 14.01 -25.49 -73.35
CA TYR A 261 13.82 -26.95 -73.30
C TYR A 261 12.66 -27.42 -74.18
N ARG A 262 11.56 -26.65 -74.28
CA ARG A 262 10.46 -26.98 -75.21
C ARG A 262 10.90 -26.85 -76.66
N ASP A 263 11.49 -25.72 -77.03
CA ASP A 263 11.99 -25.43 -78.38
C ASP A 263 13.07 -26.44 -78.80
N GLU A 264 13.94 -26.87 -77.88
CA GLU A 264 14.91 -27.95 -78.05
C GLU A 264 14.24 -29.32 -78.22
N THR A 265 13.24 -29.67 -77.40
CA THR A 265 12.48 -30.91 -77.60
C THR A 265 11.70 -30.92 -78.91
N ASP A 266 11.06 -29.81 -79.28
CA ASP A 266 10.32 -29.67 -80.53
C ASP A 266 11.28 -29.69 -81.73
N SER A 267 12.48 -29.11 -81.60
CA SER A 267 13.55 -29.22 -82.60
C SER A 267 14.08 -30.65 -82.73
N LEU A 268 14.26 -31.37 -81.62
CA LEU A 268 14.66 -32.79 -81.63
C LEU A 268 13.56 -33.69 -82.21
N TYR A 269 12.30 -33.45 -81.87
CA TYR A 269 11.15 -34.16 -82.45
C TYR A 269 11.01 -33.86 -83.95
N SER A 270 11.14 -32.59 -84.36
CA SER A 270 11.12 -32.20 -85.78
C SER A 270 12.30 -32.82 -86.54
N SER A 271 13.51 -32.79 -85.97
CA SER A 271 14.70 -33.40 -86.58
C SER A 271 14.55 -34.92 -86.70
N LYS A 272 13.99 -35.58 -85.68
CA LYS A 272 13.73 -37.03 -85.73
C LYS A 272 12.59 -37.39 -86.67
N TYR A 273 11.57 -36.54 -86.78
CA TYR A 273 10.50 -36.68 -87.76
C TYR A 273 11.04 -36.52 -89.18
N ASP A 274 11.89 -35.52 -89.44
CA ASP A 274 12.59 -35.32 -90.71
C ASP A 274 13.53 -36.48 -91.04
N GLU A 275 14.24 -37.04 -90.07
CA GLU A 275 15.08 -38.23 -90.27
C GLU A 275 14.22 -39.45 -90.62
N LEU A 276 13.14 -39.72 -89.88
CA LEU A 276 12.20 -40.79 -90.17
C LEU A 276 11.47 -40.60 -91.51
N HIS A 277 11.18 -39.36 -91.92
CA HIS A 277 10.62 -39.04 -93.23
C HIS A 277 11.66 -39.23 -94.35
N LYS A 278 12.93 -38.88 -94.12
CA LYS A 278 14.03 -39.14 -95.07
C LYS A 278 14.33 -40.63 -95.19
N MET A 279 14.26 -41.39 -94.09
CA MET A 279 14.29 -42.85 -94.10
C MET A 279 13.11 -43.40 -94.88
N SER A 280 11.87 -43.02 -94.55
CA SER A 280 10.68 -43.48 -95.27
C SER A 280 10.66 -43.09 -96.77
N SER A 281 11.29 -41.98 -97.16
CA SER A 281 11.50 -41.62 -98.58
C SER A 281 12.51 -42.55 -99.24
N LYS A 282 13.65 -42.82 -98.59
CA LYS A 282 14.64 -43.79 -99.07
C LYS A 282 14.08 -45.21 -99.14
N ASP A 283 13.36 -45.66 -98.12
CA ASP A 283 12.67 -46.96 -98.10
C ASP A 283 11.67 -47.05 -99.26
N LEU A 284 10.98 -45.96 -99.59
CA LEU A 284 10.08 -45.88 -100.75
C LEU A 284 10.85 -45.90 -102.09
N GLU A 285 11.97 -45.17 -102.19
CA GLU A 285 12.85 -45.13 -103.35
C GLU A 285 13.51 -46.50 -103.62
N GLU A 286 14.11 -47.12 -102.59
CA GLU A 286 14.62 -48.50 -102.63
C GLU A 286 13.51 -49.49 -102.99
N LEU A 287 12.30 -49.34 -102.44
CA LEU A 287 11.16 -50.19 -102.80
C LEU A 287 10.65 -49.93 -104.23
N THR A 288 10.87 -48.75 -104.82
CA THR A 288 10.69 -48.54 -106.26
C THR A 288 11.79 -49.21 -107.10
N LEU A 289 13.06 -49.10 -106.70
CA LEU A 289 14.16 -49.80 -107.38
C LEU A 289 13.96 -51.31 -107.35
N VAL A 290 13.65 -51.90 -106.20
CA VAL A 290 13.33 -53.34 -106.05
C VAL A 290 12.08 -53.73 -106.86
N ARG A 291 11.11 -52.83 -107.07
CA ARG A 291 9.97 -53.08 -107.98
C ARG A 291 10.41 -53.10 -109.45
N GLU A 292 11.38 -52.28 -109.84
CA GLU A 292 11.95 -52.24 -111.20
C GLU A 292 12.91 -53.40 -111.47
N GLU A 293 13.75 -53.78 -110.50
CA GLU A 293 14.53 -55.01 -110.51
C GLU A 293 13.61 -56.24 -110.62
N ARG A 294 12.55 -56.32 -109.81
CA ARG A 294 11.54 -57.39 -109.94
C ARG A 294 10.86 -57.38 -111.31
N ARG A 295 10.65 -56.21 -111.93
CA ARG A 295 10.06 -56.09 -113.27
C ARG A 295 11.03 -56.58 -114.35
N THR A 296 12.29 -56.19 -114.30
CA THR A 296 13.33 -56.64 -115.24
C THR A 296 13.63 -58.13 -115.07
N LEU A 297 13.75 -58.62 -113.83
CA LEU A 297 13.84 -60.05 -113.52
C LEU A 297 12.65 -60.84 -114.08
N SER A 298 11.41 -60.34 -113.92
CA SER A 298 10.22 -60.99 -114.51
C SER A 298 10.30 -61.07 -116.04
N ILE A 299 10.84 -60.05 -116.72
CA ILE A 299 11.07 -60.06 -118.17
C ILE A 299 12.17 -61.09 -118.53
N THR A 300 13.28 -61.15 -117.79
CA THR A 300 14.32 -62.17 -118.04
C THR A 300 13.83 -63.59 -117.80
N VAL A 301 12.96 -63.81 -116.80
CA VAL A 301 12.33 -65.10 -116.53
C VAL A 301 11.41 -65.51 -117.69
N GLU A 302 10.66 -64.58 -118.28
CA GLU A 302 9.81 -64.90 -119.44
C GLU A 302 10.63 -65.17 -120.71
N ASN A 303 11.73 -64.44 -120.92
CA ASN A 303 12.68 -64.74 -121.99
C ASN A 303 13.29 -66.14 -121.82
N LEU A 304 13.81 -66.46 -120.63
CA LEU A 304 14.37 -67.78 -120.31
C LEU A 304 13.33 -68.91 -120.40
N ARG A 305 12.06 -68.66 -120.06
CA ARG A 305 10.96 -69.61 -120.32
C ARG A 305 10.77 -69.88 -121.81
N SER A 306 10.89 -68.85 -122.65
CA SER A 306 10.79 -69.01 -124.10
C SER A 306 11.94 -69.88 -124.65
N GLU A 307 13.17 -69.66 -124.19
CA GLU A 307 14.35 -70.47 -124.56
C GLU A 307 14.24 -71.91 -124.05
N LEU A 308 13.80 -72.10 -122.80
CA LEU A 308 13.54 -73.41 -122.21
C LEU A 308 12.52 -74.21 -123.03
N ASN A 309 11.46 -73.55 -123.53
CA ASN A 309 10.45 -74.20 -124.37
C ASN A 309 11.01 -74.55 -125.77
N GLN A 310 11.90 -73.73 -126.33
CA GLN A 310 12.61 -74.05 -127.59
C GLN A 310 13.64 -75.19 -127.41
N LEU A 311 14.23 -75.33 -126.23
CA LEU A 311 15.14 -76.44 -125.91
C LEU A 311 14.39 -77.74 -125.61
N LYS A 312 13.21 -77.67 -124.98
CA LYS A 312 12.34 -78.84 -124.77
C LYS A 312 11.91 -79.49 -126.09
N SER A 313 11.37 -78.74 -127.04
CA SER A 313 10.94 -79.32 -128.34
C SER A 313 12.09 -79.94 -129.15
N LYS A 314 13.32 -79.41 -129.01
CA LYS A 314 14.55 -80.03 -129.54
C LYS A 314 14.95 -81.32 -128.80
N ASN A 315 14.66 -81.42 -127.50
CA ASN A 315 14.91 -82.63 -126.72
C ASN A 315 13.89 -83.73 -127.05
N ASP A 316 12.59 -83.39 -127.09
CA ASP A 316 11.50 -84.32 -127.39
C ASP A 316 11.69 -85.00 -128.77
N THR A 317 12.16 -84.24 -129.76
CA THR A 317 12.48 -84.74 -131.11
C THR A 317 13.74 -85.60 -131.17
N LEU A 318 14.71 -85.41 -130.25
CA LEU A 318 15.87 -86.29 -130.11
C LEU A 318 15.55 -87.57 -129.33
N MET A 319 14.69 -87.50 -128.30
CA MET A 319 14.27 -88.66 -127.51
C MET A 319 13.53 -89.69 -128.36
N LEU A 320 12.60 -89.27 -129.22
CA LEU A 320 11.93 -90.15 -130.18
C LEU A 320 12.94 -90.89 -131.09
N ARG A 321 14.03 -90.22 -131.48
CA ARG A 321 15.08 -90.81 -132.32
C ARG A 321 15.94 -91.84 -131.59
N ILE A 322 16.02 -91.79 -130.26
CA ILE A 322 16.71 -92.79 -129.44
C ILE A 322 15.83 -94.04 -129.31
N GLU A 323 14.53 -93.89 -129.03
CA GLU A 323 13.60 -95.00 -128.81
C GLU A 323 13.52 -95.96 -130.01
N ASP A 324 13.53 -95.43 -131.24
CA ASP A 324 13.58 -96.23 -132.48
C ASP A 324 14.87 -97.07 -132.61
N LEU A 325 16.01 -96.55 -132.16
CA LEU A 325 17.31 -97.22 -132.25
C LEU A 325 17.48 -98.29 -131.17
N GLU A 326 16.92 -98.08 -129.98
CA GLU A 326 16.97 -99.05 -128.89
C GLU A 326 16.12 -100.30 -129.17
N LYS A 327 14.93 -100.12 -129.77
CA LYS A 327 14.06 -101.24 -130.21
C LYS A 327 14.75 -102.16 -131.20
N LEU A 328 15.51 -101.59 -132.15
CA LEU A 328 16.26 -102.38 -133.13
C LEU A 328 17.35 -103.23 -132.45
N ARG A 329 18.13 -102.63 -131.54
CA ARG A 329 19.23 -103.30 -130.84
C ARG A 329 18.76 -104.41 -129.89
N ALA A 330 17.56 -104.31 -129.34
CA ALA A 330 16.97 -105.36 -128.51
C ALA A 330 16.68 -106.65 -129.31
N SER A 331 16.16 -106.50 -130.53
CA SER A 331 15.80 -107.64 -131.40
C SER A 331 16.99 -108.51 -131.79
N ASP A 332 18.15 -107.91 -132.05
CA ASP A 332 19.36 -108.63 -132.45
C ASP A 332 19.97 -109.41 -131.26
N GLN A 333 19.88 -108.85 -130.04
CA GLN A 333 20.43 -109.44 -128.83
C GLN A 333 19.73 -110.77 -128.45
N GLU A 334 18.40 -110.80 -128.47
CA GLU A 334 17.62 -111.98 -128.07
C GLU A 334 17.84 -113.19 -129.00
N SER A 335 18.10 -112.94 -130.29
CA SER A 335 18.42 -113.97 -131.28
C SER A 335 19.73 -114.71 -130.95
N ALA A 336 20.73 -114.01 -130.41
CA ALA A 336 22.05 -114.59 -130.09
C ALA A 336 22.01 -115.53 -128.87
N ASP A 337 21.32 -115.14 -127.80
CA ASP A 337 21.30 -115.89 -126.54
C ASP A 337 20.60 -117.26 -126.68
N GLN A 338 19.56 -117.34 -127.52
CA GLN A 338 18.88 -118.60 -127.83
C GLN A 338 19.81 -119.64 -128.49
N ALA A 339 20.73 -119.19 -129.35
CA ALA A 339 21.68 -120.09 -130.02
C ALA A 339 22.67 -120.71 -129.02
N ILE A 340 23.20 -119.93 -128.08
CA ILE A 340 24.18 -120.36 -127.06
C ILE A 340 23.57 -121.43 -126.14
N SER A 341 22.35 -121.18 -125.64
CA SER A 341 21.61 -122.08 -124.73
C SER A 341 21.43 -123.51 -125.27
N SER A 342 21.40 -123.68 -126.59
CA SER A 342 21.31 -125.00 -127.23
C SER A 342 22.59 -125.85 -127.08
N ARG A 343 23.77 -125.22 -127.12
CA ARG A 343 25.07 -125.90 -127.16
C ARG A 343 25.52 -126.37 -125.78
N ASP A 344 25.28 -125.57 -124.75
CA ASP A 344 25.63 -125.88 -123.36
C ASP A 344 24.87 -127.08 -122.77
N LYS A 345 23.78 -127.53 -123.40
CA LYS A 345 23.08 -128.76 -122.99
C LYS A 345 23.86 -130.00 -123.42
N GLN A 346 24.32 -130.05 -124.66
CA GLN A 346 25.04 -131.20 -125.24
C GLN A 346 26.38 -131.48 -124.51
N ILE A 347 27.10 -130.43 -124.09
CA ILE A 347 28.40 -130.57 -123.41
C ILE A 347 28.25 -131.22 -122.02
N ARG A 348 27.17 -130.92 -121.28
CA ARG A 348 26.92 -131.46 -119.92
C ARG A 348 26.61 -132.95 -119.94
N GLU A 349 25.90 -133.42 -120.96
CA GLU A 349 25.45 -134.81 -121.07
C GLU A 349 26.59 -135.79 -121.40
N LEU A 350 27.55 -135.35 -122.21
CA LEU A 350 28.76 -136.13 -122.49
C LEU A 350 29.66 -136.30 -121.25
N ARG A 351 29.87 -135.21 -120.47
CA ARG A 351 30.70 -135.27 -119.25
C ARG A 351 30.18 -136.30 -118.24
N LYS A 352 28.87 -136.33 -118.00
CA LYS A 352 28.23 -137.23 -117.02
C LYS A 352 28.46 -138.73 -117.30
N ARG A 353 28.75 -139.13 -118.54
CA ARG A 353 29.10 -140.53 -118.87
C ARG A 353 30.54 -140.89 -118.47
N MET A 354 31.47 -139.93 -118.49
CA MET A 354 32.88 -140.16 -118.17
C MET A 354 33.09 -140.38 -116.67
N ASP A 355 32.43 -139.57 -115.84
CA ASP A 355 32.55 -139.59 -114.36
C ASP A 355 32.00 -140.88 -113.70
N SER A 356 31.33 -141.75 -114.47
CA SER A 356 30.84 -143.05 -114.00
C SER A 356 31.90 -144.14 -114.15
N ALA A 357 32.56 -144.22 -115.30
CA ALA A 357 33.49 -145.31 -115.65
C ALA A 357 34.81 -145.28 -114.87
N LEU A 358 35.14 -144.16 -114.21
CA LEU A 358 36.34 -144.03 -113.38
C LEU A 358 36.19 -144.69 -112.00
N ARG A 359 34.98 -144.70 -111.42
CA ARG A 359 34.75 -145.16 -110.04
C ARG A 359 34.90 -146.68 -109.92
N ASP A 360 34.32 -147.39 -110.88
CA ASP A 360 34.36 -148.85 -110.97
C ASP A 360 35.80 -149.41 -111.08
N TYR A 361 36.77 -148.56 -111.43
CA TYR A 361 38.21 -148.90 -111.49
C TYR A 361 38.96 -148.66 -110.16
N GLU A 362 38.49 -147.75 -109.30
CA GLU A 362 39.14 -147.44 -108.01
C GLU A 362 38.85 -148.54 -106.97
N ASP A 363 37.62 -149.03 -106.88
CA ASP A 363 37.22 -150.08 -105.92
C ASP A 363 38.02 -151.38 -106.11
N LEU A 364 38.30 -151.76 -107.37
CA LEU A 364 39.10 -152.96 -107.69
C LEU A 364 40.57 -152.82 -107.24
N MET A 365 41.10 -151.59 -107.16
CA MET A 365 42.48 -151.34 -106.73
C MET A 365 42.65 -151.47 -105.21
N GLY A 366 41.62 -151.11 -104.43
CA GLY A 366 41.64 -151.16 -102.96
C GLY A 366 41.78 -152.57 -102.37
N VAL A 367 41.26 -153.59 -103.05
CA VAL A 367 41.37 -154.99 -102.59
C VAL A 367 42.81 -155.51 -102.69
N LYS A 368 43.55 -155.06 -103.71
CA LYS A 368 44.95 -155.48 -103.92
C LYS A 368 45.88 -154.94 -102.83
N THR A 369 45.74 -153.67 -102.47
CA THR A 369 46.63 -153.01 -101.50
C THR A 369 46.51 -153.55 -100.08
N ALA A 370 45.40 -154.21 -99.72
CA ALA A 370 45.24 -154.86 -98.42
C ALA A 370 46.25 -156.00 -98.18
N LEU A 371 46.58 -156.79 -99.23
CA LEU A 371 47.49 -157.94 -99.11
C LEU A 371 48.98 -157.53 -99.11
N ASP A 372 49.34 -156.42 -99.76
CA ASP A 372 50.71 -155.88 -99.71
C ASP A 372 51.13 -155.48 -98.27
N ILE A 373 50.16 -155.15 -97.41
CA ILE A 373 50.41 -154.71 -96.03
C ILE A 373 50.90 -155.86 -95.14
N GLU A 374 50.44 -157.10 -95.34
CA GLU A 374 50.94 -158.26 -94.58
C GLU A 374 52.46 -158.45 -94.78
N ILE A 375 52.91 -158.32 -96.03
CA ILE A 375 54.32 -158.39 -96.43
C ILE A 375 55.14 -157.24 -95.81
N SER A 376 54.55 -156.06 -95.66
CA SER A 376 55.24 -154.85 -95.16
C SER A 376 55.77 -154.98 -93.72
N THR A 377 55.22 -155.90 -92.92
CA THR A 377 55.66 -156.15 -91.53
C THR A 377 57.12 -156.65 -91.44
N TYR A 378 57.63 -157.30 -92.48
CA TYR A 378 59.01 -157.80 -92.54
C TYR A 378 60.05 -156.71 -92.86
N ARG A 379 59.63 -155.46 -93.13
CA ARG A 379 60.49 -154.39 -93.66
C ARG A 379 61.17 -153.51 -92.60
N LYS A 380 61.48 -154.08 -91.42
CA LYS A 380 61.94 -153.31 -90.24
C LYS A 380 63.31 -153.73 -89.67
N MET A 381 64.19 -154.23 -90.53
CA MET A 381 65.58 -154.55 -90.22
C MET A 381 66.44 -154.19 -91.43
N LEU A 382 67.47 -153.35 -91.24
CA LEU A 382 68.32 -152.74 -92.28
C LEU A 382 67.52 -151.84 -93.25
N GLU A 383 67.47 -150.50 -93.11
CA GLU A 383 68.56 -149.50 -92.94
C GLU A 383 69.51 -149.42 -94.15
N GLY A 384 70.19 -148.28 -94.31
CA GLY A 384 71.61 -148.34 -94.71
C GLY A 384 72.11 -147.37 -95.78
N GLU A 385 71.44 -147.26 -96.93
CA GLU A 385 71.97 -146.62 -98.15
C GLU A 385 70.83 -145.98 -99.00
N GLU A 386 71.00 -144.97 -99.87
CA GLU A 386 72.04 -143.95 -100.08
C GLU A 386 71.48 -142.73 -100.90
N SER A 387 72.08 -141.55 -100.74
CA SER A 387 72.35 -140.45 -101.72
C SER A 387 71.49 -140.17 -103.02
N ARG A 388 70.95 -138.93 -103.19
CA ARG A 388 70.94 -138.00 -104.42
C ARG A 388 69.62 -137.23 -104.87
N LEU A 389 69.53 -135.88 -104.64
CA LEU A 389 69.04 -134.72 -105.51
C LEU A 389 67.52 -134.23 -105.75
N ASN A 390 66.99 -133.26 -104.93
CA ASN A 390 66.55 -131.79 -105.15
C ASN A 390 65.17 -131.15 -105.71
N ILE A 391 64.64 -130.00 -105.07
CA ILE A 391 63.86 -128.71 -105.51
C ILE A 391 62.51 -128.16 -104.72
N THR A 392 62.35 -126.91 -104.03
CA THR A 392 61.26 -126.42 -102.95
C THR A 392 60.43 -124.96 -102.75
N PRO A 393 60.42 -124.02 -101.66
CA PRO A 393 59.24 -123.49 -100.73
C PRO A 393 58.45 -122.00 -100.52
N PRO A 394 58.42 -121.09 -99.39
CA PRO A 394 57.25 -120.29 -98.67
C PRO A 394 57.19 -118.64 -98.49
N ALA A 395 56.48 -117.69 -97.69
CA ALA A 395 55.63 -117.40 -96.38
C ALA A 395 54.72 -115.99 -96.18
N SER A 396 54.28 -115.37 -94.97
CA SER A 396 53.25 -114.15 -94.73
C SER A 396 53.02 -113.27 -93.32
N PRO A 397 52.12 -112.16 -93.12
CA PRO A 397 52.03 -111.01 -92.03
C PRO A 397 50.66 -110.41 -91.25
N VAL A 398 50.58 -109.25 -90.41
CA VAL A 398 49.40 -108.68 -89.49
C VAL A 398 49.30 -107.11 -88.91
N PHE A 399 48.25 -106.53 -88.12
CA PHE A 399 47.97 -105.05 -87.61
C PHE A 399 46.91 -104.59 -86.38
N GLY A 400 46.71 -103.29 -85.83
CA GLY A 400 45.65 -102.71 -84.77
C GLY A 400 45.61 -101.19 -84.10
N SER A 401 44.56 -100.60 -83.31
CA SER A 401 44.44 -99.14 -82.65
C SER A 401 43.23 -98.55 -81.64
N SER A 402 43.35 -97.38 -80.85
CA SER A 402 42.37 -96.24 -80.26
C SER A 402 41.58 -96.15 -78.81
N MET A 403 40.94 -95.11 -78.05
CA MET A 403 40.78 -93.56 -77.79
C MET A 403 39.59 -92.95 -76.77
N LYS A 404 39.61 -91.80 -75.89
CA LYS A 404 38.50 -90.72 -75.38
C LYS A 404 38.44 -89.91 -73.91
N PRO A 405 37.67 -88.73 -73.58
CA PRO A 405 37.68 -87.74 -72.32
C PRO A 405 36.39 -86.87 -71.66
N SER A 406 36.42 -86.02 -70.52
CA SER A 406 35.38 -84.98 -69.85
C SER A 406 35.74 -84.16 -68.45
N ARG A 407 35.10 -83.23 -67.57
CA ARG A 407 34.04 -82.06 -67.26
C ARG A 407 34.09 -81.46 -65.69
N ARG A 408 33.51 -80.46 -64.85
CA ARG A 408 32.49 -79.26 -64.54
C ARG A 408 32.91 -78.26 -63.25
N SER A 409 32.35 -77.31 -62.34
CA SER A 409 31.10 -76.59 -61.65
C SER A 409 31.29 -75.21 -60.72
N VAL A 410 30.32 -74.54 -59.89
CA VAL A 410 30.33 -73.18 -59.02
C VAL A 410 29.26 -72.95 -57.79
N LYS A 411 28.88 -71.93 -56.84
CA LYS A 411 29.06 -70.48 -56.19
C LYS A 411 28.30 -70.24 -54.72
N ARG A 412 27.93 -69.18 -53.82
CA ARG A 412 27.74 -67.64 -53.46
C ARG A 412 27.37 -67.20 -51.88
N VAL A 413 27.22 -65.89 -51.33
CA VAL A 413 27.07 -65.37 -49.82
C VAL A 413 26.24 -64.01 -49.35
N ARG A 414 26.07 -63.48 -48.03
CA ARG A 414 25.23 -62.26 -47.44
C ARG A 414 25.58 -61.48 -46.03
N THR A 415 24.70 -60.59 -45.35
CA THR A 415 24.85 -59.48 -44.23
C THR A 415 23.70 -59.28 -43.08
N GLU A 416 23.57 -58.41 -41.96
CA GLU A 416 23.30 -56.91 -41.55
C GLU A 416 23.29 -56.44 -39.94
N GLU A 417 22.83 -55.21 -39.41
CA GLU A 417 23.14 -54.40 -38.08
C GLU A 417 22.03 -53.59 -37.12
N GLU A 418 22.31 -52.82 -35.94
CA GLU A 418 21.31 -52.10 -34.94
C GLU A 418 21.63 -50.92 -33.81
N SER A 419 20.93 -50.72 -32.59
CA SER A 419 20.80 -49.43 -31.68
C SER A 419 20.40 -49.41 -30.09
N THR A 420 19.95 -48.28 -29.37
CA THR A 420 19.84 -48.02 -27.81
C THR A 420 18.85 -46.90 -27.13
N GLY A 421 18.69 -46.67 -25.74
CA GLY A 421 17.75 -45.64 -25.02
C GLY A 421 17.72 -45.28 -23.43
N THR A 422 16.71 -44.51 -22.85
CA THR A 422 16.58 -43.94 -21.41
C THR A 422 15.10 -43.82 -20.78
N LYS A 423 14.85 -43.47 -19.48
CA LYS A 423 13.52 -43.47 -18.73
C LYS A 423 13.06 -42.17 -17.98
N TYR A 424 11.74 -41.92 -17.82
CA TYR A 424 11.09 -40.75 -17.14
C TYR A 424 9.72 -41.05 -16.47
N SER A 425 9.21 -40.21 -15.53
CA SER A 425 7.87 -40.32 -14.90
C SER A 425 7.31 -38.97 -14.34
N HIS A 426 5.99 -38.79 -14.25
CA HIS A 426 5.36 -37.57 -13.69
C HIS A 426 3.93 -37.78 -13.15
N GLN A 427 3.49 -36.89 -12.25
CA GLN A 427 2.13 -36.77 -11.74
C GLN A 427 1.62 -35.34 -11.89
N GLY A 428 0.47 -35.17 -12.56
CA GLY A 428 -0.07 -33.85 -12.91
C GLY A 428 0.58 -33.23 -14.16
N TYR A 429 0.45 -31.91 -14.29
CA TYR A 429 0.72 -31.17 -15.54
C TYR A 429 2.20 -30.78 -15.76
N ILE A 430 3.07 -30.91 -14.74
CA ILE A 430 4.48 -30.52 -14.85
C ILE A 430 5.34 -31.76 -14.98
N GLN A 431 6.22 -31.78 -15.98
CA GLN A 431 7.02 -32.94 -16.36
C GLN A 431 8.52 -32.56 -16.41
N ILE A 432 9.41 -33.48 -16.02
CA ILE A 432 10.83 -33.37 -16.37
C ILE A 432 11.00 -33.94 -17.78
N LYS A 433 11.35 -33.08 -18.74
CA LYS A 433 11.48 -33.45 -20.16
C LYS A 433 12.89 -33.90 -20.53
N GLU A 434 13.89 -33.41 -19.81
CA GLU A 434 15.29 -33.83 -19.93
C GLU A 434 16.01 -33.55 -18.61
N ALA A 435 16.71 -34.54 -18.08
CA ALA A 435 17.75 -34.33 -17.08
C ALA A 435 19.09 -34.53 -17.79
N ASN A 436 19.85 -33.45 -18.02
CA ASN A 436 21.06 -33.54 -18.83
C ASN A 436 22.13 -34.36 -18.10
N ALA A 437 22.76 -35.32 -18.78
CA ALA A 437 23.75 -36.23 -18.16
C ALA A 437 24.92 -35.44 -17.56
N ASP A 438 25.52 -34.56 -18.36
CA ASP A 438 26.62 -33.64 -18.01
C ASP A 438 26.30 -32.63 -16.89
N GLY A 439 25.12 -32.67 -16.28
CA GLY A 439 24.74 -31.81 -15.14
C GLY A 439 24.63 -30.32 -15.49
N LYS A 440 24.65 -29.95 -16.77
CA LYS A 440 24.63 -28.55 -17.24
C LYS A 440 23.29 -27.87 -16.97
N TYR A 441 22.19 -28.62 -17.12
CA TYR A 441 20.83 -28.13 -16.92
C TYR A 441 19.80 -29.24 -16.67
N ILE A 442 18.60 -28.85 -16.21
CA ILE A 442 17.40 -29.69 -16.17
C ILE A 442 16.27 -28.94 -16.90
N LYS A 443 15.48 -29.66 -17.71
CA LYS A 443 14.34 -29.13 -18.47
C LYS A 443 13.01 -29.55 -17.86
N LEU A 444 12.20 -28.58 -17.44
CA LEU A 444 10.82 -28.75 -16.99
C LEU A 444 9.82 -28.30 -18.06
N PHE A 445 8.63 -28.90 -18.08
CA PHE A 445 7.63 -28.69 -19.13
C PHE A 445 6.21 -28.70 -18.55
N ASN A 446 5.42 -27.65 -18.80
CA ASN A 446 4.00 -27.60 -18.43
C ASN A 446 3.15 -28.12 -19.60
N SER A 447 2.62 -29.33 -19.49
CA SER A 447 1.68 -29.93 -20.47
C SER A 447 0.23 -29.49 -20.25
N GLY A 448 -0.04 -28.59 -19.30
CA GLY A 448 -1.35 -28.06 -18.99
C GLY A 448 -1.76 -26.88 -19.88
N SER A 449 -3.06 -26.67 -20.00
CA SER A 449 -3.68 -25.58 -20.78
C SER A 449 -3.84 -24.27 -19.99
N GLN A 450 -3.19 -24.14 -18.84
CA GLN A 450 -3.24 -22.96 -17.97
C GLN A 450 -1.85 -22.66 -17.35
N ASP A 451 -1.62 -21.39 -17.05
CA ASP A 451 -0.39 -20.89 -16.44
C ASP A 451 -0.28 -21.40 -14.99
N PHE A 452 0.83 -22.08 -14.67
CA PHE A 452 0.99 -22.81 -13.42
C PHE A 452 2.01 -22.14 -12.49
N SER A 453 1.63 -21.85 -11.25
CA SER A 453 2.55 -21.27 -10.26
C SER A 453 3.45 -22.35 -9.65
N LEU A 454 4.77 -22.20 -9.80
CA LEU A 454 5.77 -23.01 -9.09
C LEU A 454 6.29 -22.25 -7.84
N GLY A 455 5.58 -21.23 -7.37
CA GLY A 455 5.99 -20.43 -6.22
C GLY A 455 6.21 -21.29 -4.97
N GLY A 456 7.45 -21.38 -4.50
CA GLY A 456 7.83 -22.16 -3.32
C GLY A 456 8.26 -23.61 -3.59
N TRP A 457 8.04 -24.14 -4.79
CA TRP A 457 8.39 -25.51 -5.20
C TRP A 457 9.91 -25.75 -5.19
N LEU A 458 10.32 -27.02 -5.15
CA LEU A 458 11.71 -27.45 -5.07
C LEU A 458 12.07 -28.39 -6.25
N LEU A 459 13.19 -28.12 -6.91
CA LEU A 459 13.81 -29.03 -7.89
C LEU A 459 15.09 -29.61 -7.28
N GLU A 460 15.16 -30.93 -7.18
CA GLU A 460 16.16 -31.67 -6.43
C GLU A 460 16.83 -32.72 -7.34
N ARG A 461 18.16 -32.85 -7.31
CA ARG A 461 18.88 -33.92 -8.02
C ARG A 461 19.93 -34.54 -7.12
N SER A 462 19.85 -35.86 -6.93
CA SER A 462 20.91 -36.69 -6.39
C SER A 462 21.62 -37.44 -7.52
N VAL A 463 22.89 -37.75 -7.28
CA VAL A 463 23.81 -38.38 -8.23
C VAL A 463 24.68 -39.36 -7.43
N ASP A 464 24.79 -40.62 -7.87
CA ASP A 464 25.62 -41.67 -7.26
C ASP A 464 25.50 -41.81 -5.70
N GLY A 465 24.36 -41.40 -5.13
CA GLY A 465 24.06 -41.44 -3.69
C GLY A 465 24.40 -40.16 -2.88
N ASP A 466 24.97 -39.13 -3.50
CA ASP A 466 25.37 -37.88 -2.82
C ASP A 466 24.18 -37.04 -2.30
N PRO A 467 24.40 -36.19 -1.27
CA PRO A 467 23.37 -35.30 -0.73
C PRO A 467 22.85 -34.33 -1.79
N ALA A 468 21.52 -34.37 -2.02
CA ALA A 468 20.91 -33.83 -3.22
C ALA A 468 21.07 -32.30 -3.38
N ILE A 469 21.28 -31.89 -4.64
CA ILE A 469 21.37 -30.49 -5.05
C ILE A 469 19.95 -29.94 -5.22
N VAL A 470 19.55 -29.00 -4.35
CA VAL A 470 18.20 -28.41 -4.33
C VAL A 470 18.20 -26.97 -4.83
N TYR A 471 17.32 -26.67 -5.79
CA TYR A 471 16.96 -25.33 -6.25
C TYR A 471 15.53 -24.99 -5.82
N LYS A 472 15.31 -23.78 -5.27
CA LYS A 472 13.99 -23.30 -4.85
C LYS A 472 13.47 -22.23 -5.81
N PHE A 473 12.25 -22.42 -6.32
CA PHE A 473 11.57 -21.43 -7.14
C PHE A 473 11.10 -20.23 -6.30
N THR A 474 11.21 -19.01 -6.86
CA THR A 474 10.81 -17.80 -6.12
C THR A 474 9.29 -17.72 -5.96
N PRO A 475 8.75 -17.18 -4.85
CA PRO A 475 7.31 -17.27 -4.54
C PRO A 475 6.34 -16.61 -5.55
N LYS A 476 6.83 -15.85 -6.53
CA LYS A 476 6.04 -15.19 -7.58
C LYS A 476 6.26 -15.81 -8.98
N TYR A 477 6.93 -16.96 -9.06
CA TYR A 477 7.29 -17.57 -10.33
C TYR A 477 6.15 -18.40 -10.93
N VAL A 478 5.78 -18.09 -12.19
CA VAL A 478 4.69 -18.73 -12.93
C VAL A 478 5.19 -19.24 -14.28
N LEU A 479 4.91 -20.50 -14.58
CA LEU A 479 5.21 -21.18 -15.83
C LEU A 479 4.00 -21.11 -16.78
N LYS A 480 4.15 -20.36 -17.87
CA LYS A 480 3.07 -20.15 -18.85
C LYS A 480 2.67 -21.40 -19.62
N SER A 481 1.47 -21.35 -20.17
CA SER A 481 0.87 -22.36 -21.05
C SER A 481 0.87 -21.92 -22.52
N GLY A 482 0.72 -22.88 -23.44
CA GLY A 482 0.33 -22.68 -24.84
C GLY A 482 1.06 -21.59 -25.65
N SER A 483 2.18 -21.94 -26.28
CA SER A 483 2.73 -21.19 -27.43
C SER A 483 3.02 -22.14 -28.60
N TYR A 484 2.98 -21.63 -29.83
CA TYR A 484 2.44 -22.36 -30.98
C TYR A 484 3.18 -23.65 -31.42
N VAL A 485 2.39 -24.73 -31.50
CA VAL A 485 2.44 -25.86 -32.46
C VAL A 485 3.80 -26.12 -33.15
N THR A 486 4.54 -27.17 -32.79
CA THR A 486 4.19 -28.54 -33.22
C THR A 486 4.64 -29.61 -32.20
N VAL A 487 3.80 -30.64 -31.97
CA VAL A 487 4.09 -31.91 -31.25
C VAL A 487 5.01 -31.83 -30.01
N SER A 488 4.83 -30.83 -29.15
CA SER A 488 4.76 -31.02 -27.68
C SER A 488 4.39 -29.70 -27.00
N SER A 489 3.09 -29.42 -26.92
CA SER A 489 2.53 -28.14 -26.49
C SER A 489 2.74 -27.86 -25.00
N GLY A 490 3.56 -26.86 -24.70
CA GLY A 490 3.86 -26.41 -23.34
C GLY A 490 5.12 -25.57 -23.28
N VAL A 491 5.21 -24.62 -22.35
CA VAL A 491 6.44 -23.82 -22.19
C VAL A 491 7.49 -24.66 -21.46
N LEU A 492 8.71 -24.61 -21.97
CA LEU A 492 9.89 -25.24 -21.39
C LEU A 492 10.58 -24.25 -20.43
N ILE A 493 10.91 -24.69 -19.22
CA ILE A 493 11.92 -24.03 -18.37
C ILE A 493 13.22 -24.81 -18.50
N ILE A 494 14.34 -24.12 -18.70
CA ILE A 494 15.67 -24.67 -18.50
C ILE A 494 16.27 -24.08 -17.23
N VAL A 495 16.56 -24.92 -16.24
CA VAL A 495 17.30 -24.50 -15.03
C VAL A 495 18.76 -24.90 -15.20
N TRP A 496 19.56 -23.94 -15.64
CA TRP A 496 21.01 -24.07 -15.86
C TRP A 496 21.77 -24.00 -14.54
N ALA A 497 22.84 -24.77 -14.39
CA ALA A 497 23.83 -24.55 -13.34
C ALA A 497 24.76 -23.37 -13.72
N SER A 498 25.48 -22.79 -12.75
CA SER A 498 26.19 -21.52 -12.97
C SER A 498 27.35 -21.56 -13.98
N GLN A 499 27.91 -22.75 -14.28
CA GLN A 499 28.88 -22.96 -15.37
C GLN A 499 28.27 -23.68 -16.59
N GLY A 500 26.95 -23.94 -16.60
CA GLY A 500 26.26 -24.63 -17.70
C GLY A 500 26.12 -23.81 -19.00
N GLY A 501 26.52 -22.53 -19.02
CA GLY A 501 26.53 -21.66 -20.21
C GLY A 501 25.23 -20.91 -20.51
N GLY A 502 24.13 -21.21 -19.80
CA GLY A 502 22.84 -20.55 -20.00
C GLY A 502 22.79 -19.08 -19.55
N GLN A 503 22.00 -18.26 -20.26
CA GLN A 503 21.71 -16.88 -19.89
C GLN A 503 20.43 -16.81 -19.05
N HIS A 504 20.43 -16.04 -17.96
CA HIS A 504 19.26 -15.90 -17.10
C HIS A 504 18.17 -15.03 -17.75
N LYS A 505 17.12 -15.66 -18.28
CA LYS A 505 15.97 -15.02 -18.94
C LYS A 505 14.66 -15.60 -18.41
N PRO A 506 14.19 -15.20 -17.21
CA PRO A 506 12.89 -15.63 -16.70
C PRO A 506 11.74 -15.22 -17.66
N PRO A 507 10.72 -16.06 -17.85
CA PRO A 507 10.53 -17.35 -17.20
C PRO A 507 11.34 -18.51 -17.81
N THR A 508 11.69 -18.50 -19.10
CA THR A 508 12.18 -19.71 -19.80
C THR A 508 13.54 -20.20 -19.32
N ASP A 509 14.46 -19.32 -18.94
CA ASP A 509 15.82 -19.69 -18.55
C ASP A 509 16.19 -19.18 -17.16
N LEU A 510 16.32 -20.13 -16.23
CA LEU A 510 16.77 -19.89 -14.86
C LEU A 510 18.22 -20.31 -14.71
N VAL A 511 19.02 -19.55 -13.95
CA VAL A 511 20.43 -19.88 -13.69
C VAL A 511 20.64 -20.02 -12.19
N PHE A 512 20.98 -21.22 -11.75
CA PHE A 512 21.26 -21.54 -10.36
C PHE A 512 22.65 -21.06 -9.96
N ARG A 513 22.78 -19.74 -9.73
CA ARG A 513 24.07 -19.06 -9.48
C ARG A 513 24.88 -19.59 -8.29
N GLN A 514 24.27 -20.35 -7.37
CA GLN A 514 24.92 -20.88 -6.16
C GLN A 514 25.61 -22.24 -6.37
N LYS A 515 25.42 -22.93 -7.51
CA LYS A 515 26.00 -24.24 -7.81
C LYS A 515 26.54 -24.29 -9.24
N ALA A 516 27.77 -24.77 -9.41
CA ALA A 516 28.46 -24.78 -10.70
C ALA A 516 27.88 -25.81 -11.70
N SER A 517 27.47 -26.98 -11.20
CA SER A 517 26.83 -28.09 -11.93
C SER A 517 25.71 -28.70 -11.09
N TRP A 518 24.77 -29.41 -11.74
CA TRP A 518 23.79 -30.31 -11.14
C TRP A 518 24.35 -31.71 -10.80
N GLY A 519 25.66 -31.91 -10.95
CA GLY A 519 26.33 -33.19 -10.70
C GLY A 519 26.30 -34.14 -11.90
N VAL A 520 27.35 -34.95 -12.05
CA VAL A 520 27.52 -35.94 -13.13
C VAL A 520 27.95 -37.25 -12.49
N GLY A 521 27.31 -38.35 -12.88
CA GLY A 521 27.51 -39.67 -12.29
C GLY A 521 26.74 -40.72 -13.07
N ARG A 522 26.88 -41.98 -12.67
CA ARG A 522 26.37 -43.15 -13.43
C ARG A 522 24.91 -43.43 -13.15
N GLU A 523 24.46 -43.17 -11.92
CA GLU A 523 23.06 -43.11 -11.53
C GLU A 523 22.69 -41.65 -11.21
N THR A 524 21.67 -41.11 -11.87
CA THR A 524 21.11 -39.79 -11.50
C THR A 524 19.61 -39.88 -11.27
N ARG A 525 19.14 -39.33 -10.15
CA ARG A 525 17.71 -39.19 -9.83
C ARG A 525 17.38 -37.71 -9.68
N THR A 526 16.50 -37.22 -10.55
CA THR A 526 15.95 -35.86 -10.47
C THR A 526 14.51 -35.92 -10.00
N LEU A 527 14.14 -35.04 -9.06
CA LEU A 527 12.81 -34.93 -8.46
C LEU A 527 12.33 -33.48 -8.50
N LEU A 528 11.08 -33.27 -8.91
CA LEU A 528 10.35 -32.02 -8.68
C LEU A 528 9.37 -32.25 -7.53
N LYS A 529 9.48 -31.45 -6.48
CA LYS A 529 8.60 -31.47 -5.31
C LYS A 529 7.77 -30.19 -5.22
N ASP A 530 6.54 -30.33 -4.74
CA ASP A 530 5.58 -29.24 -4.62
C ASP A 530 5.90 -28.30 -3.43
N ALA A 531 4.99 -27.36 -3.11
CA ALA A 531 5.14 -26.46 -1.97
C ALA A 531 4.99 -27.16 -0.61
N ASP A 532 4.17 -28.21 -0.52
CA ASP A 532 4.00 -29.06 0.67
C ASP A 532 5.04 -30.20 0.74
N GLY A 533 5.85 -30.37 -0.30
CA GLY A 533 7.00 -31.29 -0.36
C GLY A 533 6.73 -32.65 -1.03
N GLN A 534 5.56 -32.85 -1.65
CA GLN A 534 5.18 -34.11 -2.32
C GLN A 534 5.86 -34.24 -3.70
N GLU A 535 6.20 -35.46 -4.13
CA GLU A 535 6.86 -35.71 -5.43
C GLU A 535 5.86 -35.53 -6.59
N ALA A 536 6.09 -34.52 -7.44
CA ALA A 536 5.26 -34.20 -8.61
C ALA A 536 5.85 -34.72 -9.94
N ALA A 537 7.17 -34.78 -10.08
CA ALA A 537 7.80 -35.42 -11.25
C ALA A 537 9.15 -36.05 -10.92
N SER A 538 9.54 -37.08 -11.68
CA SER A 538 10.82 -37.77 -11.51
C SER A 538 11.49 -38.17 -12.84
N ALA A 539 12.82 -38.13 -12.87
CA ALA A 539 13.63 -38.69 -13.94
C ALA A 539 14.75 -39.54 -13.34
N TRP A 540 15.04 -40.69 -13.95
CA TRP A 540 16.03 -41.63 -13.46
C TRP A 540 16.84 -42.21 -14.63
N SER A 541 18.16 -42.04 -14.56
CA SER A 541 19.11 -42.46 -15.60
C SER A 541 20.19 -43.34 -14.99
N GLU A 542 20.46 -44.48 -15.63
CA GLU A 542 21.49 -45.44 -15.25
C GLU A 542 22.33 -45.76 -16.50
N GLU A 543 23.65 -45.54 -16.44
CA GLU A 543 24.56 -45.78 -17.58
C GLU A 543 25.13 -47.21 -17.57
N VAL A 544 24.57 -48.08 -18.40
CA VAL A 544 25.04 -49.47 -18.57
C VAL A 544 26.08 -49.54 -19.69
N SER A 545 27.36 -49.62 -19.33
CA SER A 545 28.47 -49.72 -20.29
C SER A 545 28.77 -51.18 -20.68
N ILE A 546 28.71 -51.46 -21.98
CA ILE A 546 29.21 -52.71 -22.58
C ILE A 546 30.46 -52.37 -23.39
N VAL A 547 31.63 -52.79 -22.89
CA VAL A 547 32.92 -52.55 -23.56
C VAL A 547 33.13 -53.57 -24.68
N ARG A 548 33.46 -53.09 -25.88
CA ARG A 548 33.78 -53.91 -27.06
C ARG A 548 35.24 -54.38 -27.05
N THR A 549 35.50 -55.52 -27.68
CA THR A 549 36.77 -55.84 -28.34
C THR A 549 36.47 -56.55 -29.65
N ASP A 550 37.04 -56.07 -30.76
CA ASP A 550 36.95 -56.70 -32.08
C ASP A 550 37.90 -57.90 -32.19
N GLU A 551 37.50 -58.95 -32.92
CA GLU A 551 38.27 -59.46 -34.07
C GLU A 551 37.44 -60.46 -34.91
N THR A 552 38.01 -60.98 -35.99
CA THR A 552 37.25 -61.43 -37.17
C THR A 552 37.01 -62.93 -37.33
N ASP A 553 35.87 -63.21 -37.96
CA ASP A 553 35.58 -64.30 -38.90
C ASP A 553 34.99 -65.65 -38.37
N SER A 554 33.94 -66.07 -39.11
CA SER A 554 33.51 -67.44 -39.39
C SER A 554 32.80 -68.33 -38.35
N ARG A 555 31.69 -68.90 -38.87
CA ARG A 555 30.99 -70.16 -38.52
C ARG A 555 29.95 -70.14 -37.37
N PRO A 556 29.01 -71.12 -37.37
CA PRO A 556 27.68 -70.95 -36.76
C PRO A 556 27.31 -72.11 -35.79
N VAL A 557 25.99 -72.31 -35.58
CA VAL A 557 25.27 -73.52 -35.10
C VAL A 557 24.66 -73.45 -33.69
N MET A 558 23.35 -73.17 -33.67
CA MET A 558 22.26 -73.87 -32.94
C MET A 558 22.32 -74.11 -31.41
N TYR A 559 21.33 -73.51 -30.73
CA TYR A 559 20.43 -74.11 -29.72
C TYR A 559 20.87 -74.46 -28.28
N ALA A 560 19.95 -74.11 -27.37
CA ALA A 560 19.50 -74.86 -26.18
C ALA A 560 20.31 -74.84 -24.85
N LYS A 561 19.94 -73.84 -24.02
CA LYS A 561 19.46 -73.97 -22.61
C LYS A 561 20.41 -74.32 -21.45
N SER A 562 19.90 -73.92 -20.27
CA SER A 562 20.20 -74.34 -18.88
C SER A 562 21.55 -73.98 -18.26
N ASP A 563 21.47 -73.01 -17.33
CA ASP A 563 21.85 -73.10 -15.90
C ASP A 563 23.28 -73.55 -15.49
N GLY A 564 23.91 -72.82 -14.57
CA GLY A 564 25.16 -73.28 -13.92
C GLY A 564 25.97 -72.18 -13.22
N GLU A 565 25.86 -72.14 -11.90
CA GLU A 565 26.48 -71.21 -10.94
C GLU A 565 28.02 -71.12 -10.91
N THR A 566 28.55 -69.95 -10.51
CA THR A 566 29.87 -69.70 -9.83
C THR A 566 31.19 -70.00 -10.57
N GLY A 567 32.32 -69.36 -10.26
CA GLY A 567 32.54 -68.15 -9.45
C GLY A 567 33.96 -68.01 -8.84
N LYS A 568 34.46 -66.76 -8.73
CA LYS A 568 35.65 -66.28 -7.97
C LYS A 568 37.07 -66.76 -8.41
N GLY A 569 37.99 -65.80 -8.57
CA GLY A 569 39.44 -66.01 -8.78
C GLY A 569 40.04 -64.88 -9.65
N CYS A 570 40.83 -63.89 -9.21
CA CYS A 570 41.87 -63.82 -8.16
C CYS A 570 43.13 -64.63 -8.58
N LEU A 571 44.34 -64.06 -8.76
CA LEU A 571 44.83 -62.70 -8.48
C LEU A 571 46.09 -62.34 -9.34
N ILE A 572 46.24 -61.05 -9.67
CA ILE A 572 47.47 -60.23 -9.90
C ILE A 572 48.82 -60.95 -10.11
N GLN A 573 49.50 -60.62 -11.22
CA GLN A 573 50.76 -59.85 -11.12
C GLN A 573 50.68 -58.59 -12.01
#